data_AF-I0FEY5-F1
#
_entry.id   AF-I0FEY5-F1
#
_cell.length_a   1.000
_cell.length_b   1.000
_cell.length_c   1.000
_cell.angle_alpha   90.00
_cell.angle_beta   90.00
_cell.angle_gamma   90.00
#
_symmetry.space_group_name_H-M   'P 1'
#
loop_
_entity.id
_entity.type
_entity.pdbx_description
1 polymer ?
#
loop_
_entity_poly.entity_id
_entity_poly.type
_entity_poly.pdbx_seq_one_letter_code
_entity_poly.pdbx_strand_id
1 'polypeptide(L)'
;MKKNKNILILCIILLYNCNANKTPSQRMPDSVQTTKSQDNLLKPQDPESKSQKHAHITLTTEEKMKFEIFIHALDISKKDKFAFSTKMKQDINQKVQNLLNKYDKFRSWILDDKHIQEQKELSKAFNYAYNRILYNKLKRSDNDQTTMQYIEGAFYYYLYDQYKDNHHYDGKLYGSTNPGFPNNYVSSFFEHFINTVIAKYDTNEKIFQAIKNELEDKNSALYAKTLNMLS
;
A
#
# COMPACT_ATOMS: atom_id res chain seq x y z
N MET A 1 49.31 20.88 -16.41
CA MET A 1 48.91 20.61 -17.80
C MET A 1 48.28 19.21 -17.90
N LYS A 2 47.13 19.11 -18.59
CA LYS A 2 46.28 17.95 -18.99
C LYS A 2 44.85 18.12 -18.42
N LYS A 3 44.05 18.98 -19.05
CA LYS A 3 43.09 18.76 -20.16
C LYS A 3 41.72 18.24 -19.69
N ASN A 4 40.78 19.19 -19.72
CA ASN A 4 39.33 19.16 -19.58
C ASN A 4 38.61 17.90 -20.09
N LYS A 5 37.48 17.57 -19.44
CA LYS A 5 36.24 17.13 -20.09
C LYS A 5 35.04 17.45 -19.20
N ASN A 6 34.30 18.47 -19.63
CA ASN A 6 33.00 18.91 -19.11
C ASN A 6 31.93 17.90 -19.56
N ILE A 7 31.12 17.35 -18.65
CA ILE A 7 29.88 16.64 -19.02
C ILE A 7 28.76 17.21 -18.14
N LEU A 8 28.06 18.17 -18.71
CA LEU A 8 26.79 18.72 -18.23
C LEU A 8 25.69 17.89 -18.89
N ILE A 9 24.92 17.12 -18.11
CA ILE A 9 23.71 16.46 -18.61
C ILE A 9 22.51 17.20 -18.02
N LEU A 10 21.92 18.03 -18.88
CA LEU A 10 20.66 18.75 -18.67
C LEU A 10 19.61 18.01 -19.52
N CYS A 11 18.64 17.34 -18.90
CA CYS A 11 17.49 16.78 -19.61
C CYS A 11 16.23 17.52 -19.17
N ILE A 12 15.89 18.55 -19.94
CA ILE A 12 14.58 19.21 -19.94
C ILE A 12 13.68 18.39 -20.89
N ILE A 13 12.59 17.84 -20.38
CA ILE A 13 11.44 17.49 -21.22
C ILE A 13 10.21 18.18 -20.64
N LEU A 14 9.95 19.36 -21.20
CA LEU A 14 8.65 20.02 -21.21
C LEU A 14 7.79 19.32 -22.26
N LEU A 15 6.65 18.75 -21.87
CA LEU A 15 5.55 18.46 -22.81
C LEU A 15 4.34 19.30 -22.42
N TYR A 16 4.31 20.48 -23.03
CA TYR A 16 3.12 21.26 -23.33
C TYR A 16 2.14 20.41 -24.15
N ASN A 17 0.95 20.15 -23.62
CA ASN A 17 -0.23 19.88 -24.45
C ASN A 17 -1.02 21.19 -24.58
N CYS A 18 -0.66 21.98 -25.59
CA CYS A 18 -1.53 22.97 -26.20
C CYS A 18 -2.01 22.40 -27.54
N ASN A 19 -3.32 22.21 -27.69
CA ASN A 19 -4.10 22.49 -28.91
C ASN A 19 -5.50 21.88 -28.74
N ALA A 20 -6.59 22.44 -29.21
CA ALA A 20 -6.93 23.77 -29.68
C ALA A 20 -8.46 23.71 -29.85
N ASN A 21 -9.21 24.66 -29.29
CA ASN A 21 -10.60 24.85 -29.67
C ASN A 21 -10.65 25.40 -31.10
N LYS A 22 -11.52 24.83 -31.96
CA LYS A 22 -12.24 25.51 -33.05
C LYS A 22 -13.34 24.59 -33.62
N THR A 23 -14.59 24.99 -33.37
CA THR A 23 -15.89 24.57 -33.97
C THR A 23 -16.00 25.04 -35.44
N PRO A 24 -16.98 24.62 -36.30
CA PRO A 24 -18.44 24.74 -36.02
C PRO A 24 -19.49 23.85 -36.73
N SER A 25 -20.67 23.82 -36.09
CA SER A 25 -22.05 23.92 -36.63
C SER A 25 -22.56 22.93 -37.70
N GLN A 26 -23.55 22.13 -37.33
CA GLN A 26 -24.63 21.71 -38.24
C GLN A 26 -26.00 21.83 -37.56
N ARG A 27 -26.87 22.66 -38.16
CA ARG A 27 -28.31 22.83 -37.86
C ARG A 27 -29.12 21.67 -38.44
N MET A 28 -30.19 21.28 -37.75
CA MET A 28 -31.48 20.92 -38.36
C MET A 28 -32.65 21.20 -37.39
N PRO A 29 -33.89 21.36 -37.88
CA PRO A 29 -34.80 22.42 -37.40
C PRO A 29 -36.08 21.97 -36.66
N ASP A 30 -36.64 22.96 -35.95
CA ASP A 30 -38.04 23.34 -35.65
C ASP A 30 -39.12 22.32 -35.20
N SER A 31 -39.59 22.52 -33.97
CA SER A 31 -40.99 22.77 -33.54
C SER A 31 -41.09 22.55 -32.01
N VAL A 32 -41.87 23.21 -31.14
CA VAL A 32 -42.88 24.28 -31.21
C VAL A 32 -43.14 24.75 -29.75
N GLN A 33 -43.45 26.05 -29.59
CA GLN A 33 -44.26 26.70 -28.54
C GLN A 33 -43.73 27.07 -27.12
N THR A 34 -43.63 28.41 -26.93
CA THR A 34 -44.16 29.29 -25.85
C THR A 34 -43.70 29.08 -24.39
N THR A 35 -43.31 30.07 -23.57
CA THR A 35 -43.81 31.46 -23.43
C THR A 35 -42.80 32.35 -22.65
N LYS A 36 -42.91 33.66 -22.87
CA LYS A 36 -42.20 34.84 -22.34
C LYS A 36 -41.93 34.89 -20.81
N SER A 37 -40.81 35.51 -20.42
CA SER A 37 -40.82 36.76 -19.61
C SER A 37 -39.47 37.50 -19.67
N GLN A 38 -39.55 38.82 -19.66
CA GLN A 38 -38.51 39.81 -19.96
C GLN A 38 -37.59 40.18 -18.79
N ASP A 39 -36.38 40.59 -19.17
CA ASP A 39 -35.54 41.68 -18.66
C ASP A 39 -35.27 41.81 -17.16
N ASN A 40 -33.97 41.74 -16.81
CA ASN A 40 -33.33 42.83 -16.07
C ASN A 40 -31.82 42.95 -16.39
N LEU A 41 -31.43 44.21 -16.57
CA LEU A 41 -30.14 44.77 -16.97
C LEU A 41 -28.97 44.50 -16.00
N LEU A 42 -27.82 44.19 -16.58
CA LEU A 42 -26.44 44.62 -16.26
C LEU A 42 -26.11 45.21 -14.87
N LYS A 43 -25.18 44.55 -14.16
CA LYS A 43 -23.99 45.19 -13.57
C LYS A 43 -22.83 44.18 -13.38
N PRO A 44 -21.56 44.61 -13.57
CA PRO A 44 -20.39 43.75 -13.44
C PRO A 44 -19.89 43.72 -11.99
N GLN A 45 -19.62 42.54 -11.44
CA GLN A 45 -18.91 42.38 -10.17
C GLN A 45 -17.76 41.39 -10.34
N ASP A 46 -16.58 41.94 -10.07
CA ASP A 46 -15.24 41.41 -9.80
C ASP A 46 -14.76 40.06 -10.37
N PRO A 47 -13.51 40.00 -10.87
CA PRO A 47 -12.83 38.73 -11.07
C PRO A 47 -12.56 38.14 -9.68
N GLU A 48 -13.45 37.28 -9.21
CA GLU A 48 -13.17 36.40 -8.07
C GLU A 48 -11.85 35.68 -8.36
N SER A 49 -10.85 36.12 -7.59
CA SER A 49 -9.60 35.44 -7.34
C SER A 49 -9.87 33.94 -7.24
N LYS A 50 -9.53 33.21 -8.31
CA LYS A 50 -9.34 31.77 -8.29
C LYS A 50 -8.14 31.48 -7.39
N SER A 51 -8.35 31.60 -6.08
CA SER A 51 -7.56 30.87 -5.11
C SER A 51 -7.86 29.41 -5.38
N GLN A 52 -7.03 28.77 -6.21
CA GLN A 52 -6.90 27.32 -6.22
C GLN A 52 -6.63 26.91 -4.77
N LYS A 53 -7.69 26.50 -4.06
CA LYS A 53 -7.54 25.75 -2.82
C LYS A 53 -6.69 24.55 -3.22
N HIS A 54 -5.42 24.57 -2.85
CA HIS A 54 -4.58 23.39 -2.91
C HIS A 54 -5.34 22.31 -2.17
N ALA A 55 -5.90 21.35 -2.92
CA ALA A 55 -6.62 20.25 -2.33
C ALA A 55 -5.63 19.54 -1.42
N HIS A 56 -5.83 19.64 -0.10
CA HIS A 56 -5.01 18.93 0.86
C HIS A 56 -5.12 17.45 0.52
N ILE A 57 -4.00 16.80 0.21
CA ILE A 57 -4.01 15.37 -0.11
C ILE A 57 -4.43 14.67 1.18
N THR A 58 -5.51 13.89 1.10
CA THR A 58 -5.99 13.04 2.18
C THR A 58 -6.28 11.65 1.63
N LEU A 59 -6.18 10.65 2.51
CA LEU A 59 -6.62 9.29 2.23
C LEU A 59 -8.15 9.22 2.28
N THR A 60 -8.75 8.45 1.38
CA THR A 60 -10.13 8.00 1.58
C THR A 60 -10.20 6.99 2.74
N THR A 61 -11.39 6.71 3.26
CA THR A 61 -11.60 5.69 4.30
C THR A 61 -11.05 4.32 3.87
N GLU A 62 -11.31 3.91 2.62
CA GLU A 62 -10.82 2.64 2.09
C GLU A 62 -9.30 2.65 1.93
N GLU A 63 -8.72 3.77 1.47
CA GLU A 63 -7.27 3.90 1.32
C GLU A 63 -6.58 3.81 2.70
N LYS A 64 -7.11 4.51 3.71
CA LYS A 64 -6.62 4.48 5.08
C LYS A 64 -6.68 3.06 5.66
N MET A 65 -7.82 2.39 5.55
CA MET A 65 -7.99 1.02 6.05
C MET A 65 -6.96 0.05 5.46
N LYS A 66 -6.75 0.08 4.13
CA LYS A 66 -5.77 -0.81 3.47
C LYS A 66 -4.34 -0.52 3.90
N PHE A 67 -3.99 0.77 4.00
CA PHE A 67 -2.67 1.18 4.48
C PHE A 67 -2.44 0.71 5.92
N GLU A 68 -3.41 0.93 6.81
CA GLU A 68 -3.35 0.48 8.21
C GLU A 68 -3.23 -1.05 8.32
N ILE A 69 -3.97 -1.81 7.51
CA ILE A 69 -3.86 -3.27 7.46
C ILE A 69 -2.45 -3.71 7.04
N PHE A 70 -1.88 -3.07 6.02
CA PHE A 70 -0.53 -3.40 5.56
C PHE A 70 0.53 -3.11 6.64
N ILE A 71 0.49 -1.93 7.25
CA ILE A 71 1.43 -1.58 8.34
C ILE A 71 1.23 -2.48 9.56
N HIS A 72 -0.02 -2.77 9.93
CA HIS A 72 -0.34 -3.69 11.01
C HIS A 72 0.28 -5.07 10.76
N ALA A 73 0.18 -5.61 9.55
CA ALA A 73 0.78 -6.91 9.22
C ALA A 73 2.31 -6.93 9.37
N LEU A 74 2.99 -5.86 8.99
CA LEU A 74 4.43 -5.71 9.19
C LEU A 74 4.78 -5.59 10.69
N ASP A 75 3.98 -4.86 11.46
CA ASP A 75 4.14 -4.76 12.92
C ASP A 75 4.00 -6.12 13.61
N ILE A 76 3.02 -6.93 13.20
CA ILE A 76 2.87 -8.30 13.73
C ILE A 76 4.05 -9.17 13.31
N SER A 77 4.51 -9.09 12.06
CA SER A 77 5.69 -9.83 11.61
C SER A 77 6.94 -9.51 12.43
N LYS A 78 7.16 -8.22 12.78
CA LYS A 78 8.21 -7.81 13.72
C LYS A 78 8.02 -8.47 15.09
N LYS A 79 6.82 -8.39 15.67
CA LYS A 79 6.52 -8.96 17.01
C LYS A 79 6.73 -10.48 17.03
N ASP A 80 6.30 -11.18 15.99
CA ASP A 80 6.47 -12.63 15.85
C ASP A 80 7.96 -13.04 15.87
N LYS A 81 8.84 -12.25 15.24
CA LYS A 81 10.30 -12.47 15.32
C LYS A 81 10.86 -12.35 16.74
N PHE A 82 10.37 -11.38 17.53
CA PHE A 82 10.75 -11.28 18.95
C PHE A 82 10.24 -12.48 19.74
N ALA A 83 8.96 -12.83 19.58
CA ALA A 83 8.34 -13.97 20.26
C ALA A 83 9.05 -15.30 19.94
N PHE A 84 9.42 -15.52 18.68
CA PHE A 84 10.22 -16.66 18.25
C PHE A 84 11.55 -16.74 19.02
N SER A 85 12.28 -15.62 19.08
CA SER A 85 13.60 -15.57 19.74
C SER A 85 13.48 -15.87 21.23
N THR A 86 12.48 -15.28 21.92
CA THR A 86 12.17 -15.56 23.32
C THR A 86 11.83 -17.03 23.54
N LYS A 87 10.95 -17.62 22.72
CA LYS A 87 10.53 -19.02 22.84
C LYS A 87 11.69 -20.00 22.62
N MET A 88 12.56 -19.69 21.66
CA MET A 88 13.76 -20.49 21.37
C MET A 88 14.90 -20.24 22.35
N LYS A 89 14.74 -19.34 23.34
CA LYS A 89 15.79 -18.90 24.27
C LYS A 89 17.05 -18.43 23.52
N GLN A 90 16.84 -17.73 22.41
CA GLN A 90 17.89 -17.19 21.56
C GLN A 90 17.96 -15.68 21.72
N ASP A 91 19.16 -15.17 21.91
CA ASP A 91 19.40 -13.74 21.81
C ASP A 91 19.24 -13.29 20.36
N ILE A 92 18.58 -12.14 20.20
CA ILE A 92 18.46 -11.51 18.89
C ILE A 92 19.83 -10.97 18.51
N ASN A 93 20.45 -11.60 17.51
CA ASN A 93 21.75 -11.14 17.03
C ASN A 93 21.67 -9.73 16.42
N GLN A 94 22.82 -9.05 16.36
CA GLN A 94 22.93 -7.68 15.87
C GLN A 94 22.36 -7.49 14.45
N LYS A 95 22.46 -8.50 13.58
CA LYS A 95 21.94 -8.42 12.20
C LYS A 95 20.42 -8.32 12.19
N VAL A 96 19.74 -9.15 13.00
CA VAL A 96 18.28 -9.10 13.14
C VAL A 96 17.88 -7.80 13.82
N GLN A 97 18.57 -7.37 14.88
CA GLN A 97 18.26 -6.11 15.54
C GLN A 97 18.41 -4.90 14.60
N ASN A 98 19.46 -4.86 13.80
CA ASN A 98 19.66 -3.83 12.78
C ASN A 98 18.54 -3.81 11.73
N LEU A 99 18.06 -5.00 11.32
CA LEU A 99 16.93 -5.12 10.39
C LEU A 99 15.64 -4.57 10.99
N LEU A 100 15.32 -4.93 12.23
CA LEU A 100 14.11 -4.46 12.90
C LEU A 100 14.17 -2.94 13.19
N ASN A 101 15.35 -2.42 13.53
CA ASN A 101 15.58 -0.98 13.66
C ASN A 101 15.41 -0.25 12.31
N LYS A 102 15.82 -0.88 11.20
CA LYS A 102 15.62 -0.34 9.85
C LYS A 102 14.13 -0.26 9.51
N TYR A 103 13.37 -1.30 9.84
CA TYR A 103 11.91 -1.27 9.72
C TYR A 103 11.29 -0.16 10.58
N ASP A 104 11.73 0.01 11.84
CA ASP A 104 11.19 1.06 12.72
C ASP A 104 11.40 2.47 12.16
N LYS A 105 12.58 2.74 11.60
CA LYS A 105 12.87 4.01 10.93
C LYS A 105 11.97 4.25 9.72
N PHE A 106 11.76 3.22 8.90
CA PHE A 106 10.84 3.30 7.77
C PHE A 106 9.40 3.51 8.22
N ARG A 107 8.93 2.75 9.22
CA ARG A 107 7.59 2.84 9.80
C ARG A 107 7.31 4.24 10.35
N SER A 108 8.22 4.79 11.14
CA SER A 108 8.08 6.15 11.67
C SER A 108 8.01 7.20 10.57
N TRP A 109 8.78 7.02 9.49
CA TRP A 109 8.78 7.93 8.34
C TRP A 109 7.48 7.86 7.55
N ILE A 110 7.01 6.66 7.19
CA ILE A 110 5.80 6.51 6.35
C ILE A 110 4.51 6.90 7.10
N LEU A 111 4.51 6.85 8.43
CA LEU A 111 3.38 7.27 9.26
C LEU A 111 3.31 8.79 9.52
N ASP A 112 4.35 9.56 9.17
CA ASP A 112 4.30 11.02 9.24
C ASP A 112 3.33 11.55 8.16
N ASP A 113 2.45 12.48 8.54
CA ASP A 113 1.44 13.09 7.65
C ASP A 113 2.06 13.81 6.44
N LYS A 114 3.35 14.19 6.51
CA LYS A 114 4.10 14.71 5.36
C LYS A 114 4.21 13.71 4.22
N HIS A 115 4.06 12.42 4.50
CA HIS A 115 4.15 11.32 3.53
C HIS A 115 2.77 10.75 3.15
N ILE A 116 1.70 11.54 3.28
CA ILE A 116 0.33 11.10 2.96
C ILE A 116 0.17 10.61 1.51
N GLN A 117 0.97 11.15 0.58
CA GLN A 117 0.96 10.72 -0.81
C GLN A 117 1.56 9.31 -0.96
N GLU A 118 2.66 9.03 -0.26
CA GLU A 118 3.29 7.71 -0.21
C GLU A 118 2.39 6.69 0.49
N GLN A 119 1.69 7.08 1.56
CA GLN A 119 0.67 6.22 2.19
C GLN A 119 -0.43 5.85 1.19
N LYS A 120 -0.88 6.82 0.39
CA LYS A 120 -1.90 6.62 -0.65
C LYS A 120 -1.42 5.70 -1.75
N GLU A 121 -0.16 5.84 -2.17
CA GLU A 121 0.46 4.97 -3.17
C GLU A 121 0.63 3.54 -2.66
N LEU A 122 1.09 3.34 -1.42
CA LEU A 122 1.15 2.00 -0.84
C LEU A 122 -0.23 1.37 -0.70
N SER A 123 -1.24 2.15 -0.32
CA SER A 123 -2.61 1.66 -0.23
C SER A 123 -3.14 1.15 -1.58
N LYS A 124 -2.86 1.91 -2.65
CA LYS A 124 -3.22 1.51 -4.02
C LYS A 124 -2.44 0.28 -4.50
N ALA A 125 -1.14 0.23 -4.25
CA ALA A 125 -0.30 -0.91 -4.59
C ALA A 125 -0.76 -2.18 -3.86
N PHE A 126 -1.10 -2.06 -2.57
CA PHE A 126 -1.57 -3.17 -1.74
C PHE A 126 -2.97 -3.68 -2.12
N ASN A 127 -3.76 -2.92 -2.87
CA ASN A 127 -5.15 -3.27 -3.21
C ASN A 127 -5.30 -4.68 -3.80
N TYR A 128 -4.36 -5.11 -4.65
CA TYR A 128 -4.41 -6.43 -5.25
C TYR A 128 -4.19 -7.54 -4.21
N ALA A 129 -3.12 -7.45 -3.41
CA ALA A 129 -2.86 -8.36 -2.30
C ALA A 129 -4.03 -8.40 -1.32
N TYR A 130 -4.52 -7.25 -0.89
CA TYR A 130 -5.66 -7.15 0.02
C TYR A 130 -6.86 -7.96 -0.47
N ASN A 131 -7.28 -7.74 -1.73
CA ASN A 131 -8.45 -8.43 -2.27
C ASN A 131 -8.20 -9.93 -2.46
N ARG A 132 -7.02 -10.31 -2.97
CA ARG A 132 -6.75 -11.68 -3.42
C ARG A 132 -6.23 -12.61 -2.33
N ILE A 133 -5.41 -12.10 -1.41
CA ILE A 133 -4.73 -12.88 -0.37
C ILE A 133 -5.54 -12.88 0.93
N LEU A 134 -6.22 -11.77 1.24
CA LEU A 134 -6.89 -11.59 2.54
C LEU A 134 -8.42 -11.68 2.41
N TYR A 135 -9.02 -10.72 1.71
CA TYR A 135 -10.47 -10.53 1.71
C TYR A 135 -11.25 -11.71 1.10
N ASN A 136 -10.81 -12.19 -0.07
CA ASN A 136 -11.48 -13.31 -0.72
C ASN A 136 -11.35 -14.62 0.06
N LYS A 137 -10.21 -14.84 0.74
CA LYS A 137 -9.98 -16.04 1.55
C LYS A 137 -10.87 -16.04 2.78
N LEU A 138 -10.99 -14.91 3.47
CA LEU A 138 -11.91 -14.71 4.58
C LEU A 138 -13.36 -14.98 4.18
N LYS A 139 -13.82 -14.36 3.08
CA LYS A 139 -15.18 -14.55 2.56
C LYS A 139 -15.52 -16.01 2.21
N ARG A 140 -14.54 -16.80 1.75
CA ARG A 140 -14.76 -18.21 1.39
C ARG A 140 -14.79 -19.15 2.59
N SER A 141 -14.31 -18.69 3.74
CA SER A 141 -14.11 -19.55 4.92
C SER A 141 -15.22 -19.38 5.96
N ASP A 142 -16.31 -18.66 5.66
CA ASP A 142 -17.38 -18.26 6.58
C ASP A 142 -16.84 -17.84 7.97
N ASN A 143 -15.77 -17.04 7.93
CA ASN A 143 -15.01 -16.65 9.11
C ASN A 143 -15.41 -15.23 9.53
N ASP A 144 -15.84 -15.08 10.79
CA ASP A 144 -16.27 -13.81 11.39
C ASP A 144 -15.09 -12.88 11.78
N GLN A 145 -13.85 -13.31 11.54
CA GLN A 145 -12.67 -12.49 11.80
C GLN A 145 -12.60 -11.26 10.90
N THR A 146 -12.22 -10.13 11.49
CA THR A 146 -11.73 -8.97 10.75
C THR A 146 -10.44 -9.32 10.01
N THR A 147 -10.11 -8.57 8.95
CA THR A 147 -8.85 -8.76 8.20
C THR A 147 -7.60 -8.67 9.10
N MET A 148 -7.60 -7.81 10.11
CA MET A 148 -6.49 -7.72 11.07
C MET A 148 -6.39 -8.98 11.93
N GLN A 149 -7.51 -9.46 12.50
CA GLN A 149 -7.53 -10.71 13.28
C GLN A 149 -7.10 -11.93 12.46
N TYR A 150 -7.51 -11.97 11.19
CA TYR A 150 -7.04 -13.00 10.26
C TYR A 150 -5.53 -12.96 10.05
N ILE A 151 -4.96 -11.77 9.85
CA ILE A 151 -3.51 -11.61 9.72
C ILE A 151 -2.81 -12.03 11.03
N GLU A 152 -3.29 -11.58 12.19
CA GLU A 152 -2.76 -11.97 13.50
C GLU A 152 -2.79 -13.49 13.70
N GLY A 153 -3.89 -14.12 13.29
CA GLY A 153 -4.10 -15.57 13.26
C GLY A 153 -3.04 -16.34 12.46
N ALA A 154 -2.36 -15.66 11.53
CA ALA A 154 -1.27 -16.23 10.75
C ALA A 154 0.11 -16.15 11.44
N PHE A 155 0.30 -15.56 12.61
CA PHE A 155 1.63 -15.45 13.23
C PHE A 155 1.72 -16.32 14.49
N TYR A 156 2.20 -17.56 14.33
CA TYR A 156 2.17 -18.58 15.37
C TYR A 156 2.87 -18.17 16.68
N TYR A 157 4.07 -17.59 16.60
CA TYR A 157 4.83 -17.25 17.80
C TYR A 157 4.24 -16.02 18.49
N TYR A 158 3.75 -15.05 17.72
CA TYR A 158 2.97 -13.94 18.23
C TYR A 158 1.73 -14.42 18.99
N LEU A 159 0.93 -15.31 18.40
CA LEU A 159 -0.26 -15.86 19.07
C LEU A 159 0.09 -16.64 20.34
N TYR A 160 1.16 -17.44 20.30
CA TYR A 160 1.64 -18.18 21.47
C TYR A 160 2.01 -17.23 22.62
N ASP A 161 2.73 -16.15 22.32
CA ASP A 161 3.13 -15.15 23.32
C ASP A 161 1.93 -14.34 23.85
N GLN A 162 1.02 -13.91 22.97
CA GLN A 162 -0.15 -13.12 23.35
C GLN A 162 -1.21 -13.93 24.11
N TYR A 163 -1.50 -15.16 23.66
CA TYR A 163 -2.65 -15.94 24.14
C TYR A 163 -2.27 -17.19 24.94
N LYS A 164 -0.97 -17.47 25.15
CA LYS A 164 -0.46 -18.57 25.99
C LYS A 164 -1.18 -19.90 25.75
N ASP A 165 -1.24 -20.34 24.49
CA ASP A 165 -1.91 -21.56 23.99
C ASP A 165 -3.45 -21.52 23.88
N ASN A 166 -4.13 -20.43 24.24
CA ASN A 166 -5.59 -20.31 24.11
C ASN A 166 -6.09 -20.02 22.68
N HIS A 167 -5.18 -19.89 21.70
CA HIS A 167 -5.51 -19.75 20.28
C HIS A 167 -4.64 -20.73 19.48
N HIS A 168 -5.29 -21.57 18.68
CA HIS A 168 -4.61 -22.54 17.83
C HIS A 168 -4.50 -22.00 16.40
N TYR A 169 -3.27 -22.03 15.86
CA TYR A 169 -3.02 -21.77 14.45
C TYR A 169 -3.81 -22.78 13.59
N ASP A 170 -4.62 -22.26 12.66
CA ASP A 170 -5.36 -23.10 11.71
C ASP A 170 -4.65 -23.16 10.35
N GLY A 171 -3.98 -24.29 10.11
CA GLY A 171 -3.31 -24.55 8.84
C GLY A 171 -4.22 -24.45 7.62
N LYS A 172 -5.53 -24.74 7.73
CA LYS A 172 -6.47 -24.66 6.59
C LYS A 172 -6.73 -23.22 6.16
N LEU A 173 -6.71 -22.28 7.11
CA LEU A 173 -6.92 -20.86 6.83
C LEU A 173 -5.67 -20.23 6.20
N TYR A 174 -4.49 -20.60 6.69
CA TYR A 174 -3.24 -19.88 6.37
C TYR A 174 -2.29 -20.63 5.44
N GLY A 175 -2.57 -21.90 5.11
CA GLY A 175 -1.84 -22.66 4.10
C GLY A 175 -2.01 -24.18 4.15
N SER A 176 -0.92 -24.92 4.34
CA SER A 176 -0.96 -26.40 4.33
C SER A 176 -1.20 -27.00 5.71
N THR A 177 -2.05 -28.03 5.76
CA THR A 177 -2.34 -28.86 6.94
C THR A 177 -1.27 -29.92 7.23
N ASN A 178 -0.18 -29.98 6.44
CA ASN A 178 0.80 -31.05 6.59
C ASN A 178 1.59 -30.89 7.91
N PRO A 179 1.57 -31.88 8.80
CA PRO A 179 2.01 -31.74 10.20
C PRO A 179 3.53 -31.58 10.41
N GLY A 180 4.34 -31.55 9.34
CA GLY A 180 5.79 -31.37 9.43
C GLY A 180 6.28 -29.93 9.22
N PHE A 181 5.55 -29.12 8.44
CA PHE A 181 5.88 -27.72 8.13
C PHE A 181 4.58 -27.00 7.73
N PRO A 182 3.90 -26.29 8.64
CA PRO A 182 2.80 -25.44 8.24
C PRO A 182 3.38 -24.32 7.37
N ASN A 183 3.36 -24.50 6.05
CA ASN A 183 3.67 -23.42 5.12
C ASN A 183 2.55 -22.39 5.27
N ASN A 184 2.83 -21.35 6.04
CA ASN A 184 1.91 -20.28 6.31
C ASN A 184 2.16 -19.16 5.31
N TYR A 185 1.32 -19.11 4.28
CA TYR A 185 1.53 -18.24 3.13
C TYR A 185 1.17 -16.79 3.43
N VAL A 186 0.31 -16.54 4.43
CA VAL A 186 -0.05 -15.19 4.88
C VAL A 186 1.11 -14.56 5.63
N SER A 187 1.66 -15.21 6.66
CA SER A 187 2.85 -14.69 7.36
C SER A 187 4.05 -14.61 6.44
N SER A 188 4.30 -15.62 5.61
CA SER A 188 5.41 -15.61 4.64
C SER A 188 5.34 -14.42 3.68
N PHE A 189 4.12 -14.02 3.27
CA PHE A 189 3.92 -12.87 2.40
C PHE A 189 4.42 -11.58 3.07
N PHE A 190 4.05 -11.35 4.33
CA PHE A 190 4.46 -10.14 5.06
C PHE A 190 5.91 -10.20 5.55
N GLU A 191 6.39 -11.39 5.95
CA GLU A 191 7.80 -11.62 6.31
C GLU A 191 8.74 -11.30 5.16
N HIS A 192 8.32 -11.52 3.91
CA HIS A 192 9.10 -11.18 2.73
C HIS A 192 9.45 -9.69 2.69
N PHE A 193 8.51 -8.80 3.02
CA PHE A 193 8.76 -7.36 3.01
C PHE A 193 9.81 -6.95 4.03
N ILE A 194 9.79 -7.52 5.24
CA ILE A 194 10.82 -7.23 6.24
C ILE A 194 12.16 -7.86 5.83
N ASN A 195 12.19 -9.17 5.61
CA ASN A 195 13.45 -9.92 5.48
C ASN A 195 14.13 -9.77 4.12
N THR A 196 13.39 -9.41 3.07
CA THR A 196 13.92 -9.29 1.71
C THR A 196 13.93 -7.83 1.26
N VAL A 197 12.76 -7.18 1.27
CA VAL A 197 12.60 -5.85 0.67
C VAL A 197 13.28 -4.79 1.56
N ILE A 198 12.85 -4.64 2.81
CA ILE A 198 13.40 -3.64 3.75
C ILE A 198 14.87 -3.91 4.03
N ALA A 199 15.28 -5.18 4.18
CA ALA A 199 16.67 -5.54 4.43
C ALA A 199 17.64 -4.98 3.38
N LYS A 200 17.24 -4.96 2.11
CA LYS A 200 18.08 -4.67 0.95
C LYS A 200 18.43 -3.19 0.75
N TYR A 201 17.58 -2.27 1.22
CA TYR A 201 17.72 -0.84 0.93
C TYR A 201 18.00 -0.02 2.19
N ASP A 202 18.76 1.07 2.08
CA ASP A 202 19.25 1.82 3.26
C ASP A 202 18.48 3.11 3.55
N THR A 203 17.69 3.61 2.60
CA THR A 203 16.92 4.86 2.72
C THR A 203 15.43 4.58 2.65
N ASN A 204 14.63 5.33 3.40
CA ASN A 204 13.19 5.13 3.48
C ASN A 204 12.49 5.25 2.11
N GLU A 205 12.94 6.17 1.26
CA GLU A 205 12.41 6.38 -0.08
C GLU A 205 12.65 5.16 -0.99
N LYS A 206 13.85 4.56 -0.91
CA LYS A 206 14.17 3.34 -1.65
C LYS A 206 13.39 2.14 -1.12
N ILE A 207 13.21 2.05 0.20
CA ILE A 207 12.37 1.02 0.82
C ILE A 207 10.93 1.18 0.33
N PHE A 208 10.37 2.39 0.36
CA PHE A 208 9.03 2.69 -0.16
C PHE A 208 8.87 2.26 -1.61
N GLN A 209 9.77 2.69 -2.50
CA GLN A 209 9.71 2.34 -3.92
C GLN A 209 9.82 0.82 -4.13
N ALA A 210 10.67 0.14 -3.36
CA ALA A 210 10.81 -1.30 -3.46
C ALA A 210 9.56 -2.05 -2.97
N ILE A 211 8.95 -1.63 -1.86
CA ILE A 211 7.68 -2.18 -1.36
C ILE A 211 6.58 -1.96 -2.40
N LYS A 212 6.45 -0.74 -2.93
CA LYS A 212 5.47 -0.40 -3.95
C LYS A 212 5.63 -1.27 -5.19
N ASN A 213 6.84 -1.37 -5.73
CA ASN A 213 7.13 -2.18 -6.91
C ASN A 213 6.82 -3.66 -6.66
N GLU A 214 7.22 -4.20 -5.51
CA GLU A 214 6.93 -5.60 -5.16
C GLU A 214 5.43 -5.85 -5.03
N LEU A 215 4.67 -4.89 -4.49
CA LEU A 215 3.21 -4.96 -4.38
C LEU A 215 2.48 -4.81 -5.75
N GLU A 216 3.04 -4.03 -6.67
CA GLU A 216 2.47 -3.81 -8.01
C GLU A 216 2.82 -4.92 -9.01
N ASP A 217 3.96 -5.61 -8.81
CA ASP A 217 4.39 -6.72 -9.65
C ASP A 217 3.60 -8.00 -9.34
N LYS A 218 2.46 -8.15 -10.01
CA LYS A 218 1.59 -9.34 -9.90
C LYS A 218 2.27 -10.64 -10.36
N ASN A 219 3.39 -10.55 -11.07
CA ASN A 219 4.17 -11.70 -11.55
C ASN A 219 5.35 -12.02 -10.62
N SER A 220 5.52 -11.27 -9.53
CA SER A 220 6.61 -11.54 -8.60
C SER A 220 6.48 -12.93 -8.01
N ALA A 221 7.62 -13.57 -7.74
CA ALA A 221 7.66 -14.92 -7.17
C ALA A 221 6.90 -14.99 -5.83
N LEU A 222 6.83 -13.87 -5.10
CA LEU A 222 6.05 -13.72 -3.88
C LEU A 222 4.55 -13.94 -4.16
N TYR A 223 3.99 -13.18 -5.11
CA TYR A 223 2.58 -13.29 -5.47
C TYR A 223 2.24 -14.64 -6.07
N ALA A 224 3.04 -15.14 -7.01
CA ALA A 224 2.81 -16.43 -7.64
C ALA A 224 2.79 -17.56 -6.61
N LYS A 225 3.71 -17.55 -5.64
CA LYS A 225 3.77 -18.55 -4.57
C LYS A 225 2.61 -18.43 -3.59
N THR A 226 2.30 -17.23 -3.12
CA THR A 226 1.23 -17.02 -2.13
C THR A 226 -0.16 -17.26 -2.72
N LEU A 227 -0.42 -16.79 -3.94
CA LEU A 227 -1.73 -16.95 -4.58
C LEU A 227 -2.00 -18.39 -5.00
N ASN A 228 -1.06 -19.07 -5.66
CA ASN A 228 -1.27 -20.46 -6.08
C ASN A 228 -1.56 -21.40 -4.90
N MET A 229 -1.06 -21.07 -3.71
CA MET A 229 -1.21 -21.91 -2.53
C MET A 229 -2.42 -21.54 -1.66
N LEU A 230 -3.01 -20.36 -1.85
CA LEU A 230 -4.23 -19.90 -1.14
C LEU A 230 -5.51 -19.98 -2.00
N SER A 231 -5.37 -20.21 -3.31
CA SER A 231 -6.47 -20.33 -4.30
C SER A 231 -7.36 -21.53 -4.04
#